data_AF-A0AAE1P139-F1
#
_entry.id   AF-A0AAE1P139-F1
#
_cell.length_a   1.000
_cell.length_b   1.000
_cell.length_c   1.000
_cell.angle_alpha   90.00
_cell.angle_beta   90.00
_cell.angle_gamma   90.00
#
_symmetry.space_group_name_H-M   'P 1'
#
loop_
_entity.id
_entity.type
_entity.pdbx_description
1 polymer ?
#
loop_
_entity_poly.entity_id
_entity_poly.type
_entity_poly.pdbx_seq_one_letter_code
_entity_poly.pdbx_strand_id
1 'polypeptide(L)'
;MEHDGILMSPHTEVRVSKAEVASLEAEKRQLETRLNEAREVLQCKVCLDRPVAAVFMPCAHLNACISCSASLTTCPLCRSPIHYAAPVIID
;
A
#
# COMPACT_ATOMS: atom_id res chain seq x y z
N MET A 1 -50.03 -3.95 -23.84
CA MET A 1 -50.35 -4.59 -22.55
C MET A 1 -49.10 -5.34 -22.15
N GLU A 2 -48.49 -4.88 -21.07
CA GLU A 2 -47.29 -5.45 -20.48
C GLU A 2 -47.57 -6.89 -20.02
N HIS A 3 -46.70 -7.82 -20.37
CA HIS A 3 -46.28 -8.87 -19.45
C HIS A 3 -44.82 -9.25 -19.78
N ASP A 4 -43.93 -8.75 -18.93
CA ASP A 4 -42.76 -9.45 -18.40
C ASP A 4 -41.89 -10.20 -19.42
N GLY A 5 -41.23 -9.42 -20.28
CA GLY A 5 -40.17 -9.85 -21.19
C GLY A 5 -38.91 -10.36 -20.47
N ILE A 6 -39.04 -11.49 -19.78
CA ILE A 6 -37.94 -12.21 -19.16
C ILE A 6 -37.41 -13.22 -20.19
N LEU A 7 -36.42 -12.78 -20.97
CA LEU A 7 -35.56 -13.68 -21.72
C LEU A 7 -34.59 -14.33 -20.72
N MET A 8 -34.62 -15.66 -20.62
CA MET A 8 -33.59 -16.43 -19.94
C MET A 8 -32.25 -16.22 -20.67
N SER A 9 -31.32 -15.53 -20.03
CA SER A 9 -29.92 -15.43 -20.45
C SER A 9 -29.04 -16.27 -19.50
N PRO A 10 -28.05 -17.05 -20.00
CA PRO A 10 -27.11 -17.81 -19.18
C PRO A 10 -26.09 -16.96 -18.41
N HIS A 11 -26.19 -15.63 -18.48
CA HIS A 11 -25.32 -14.70 -17.77
C HIS A 11 -26.18 -13.68 -17.03
N THR A 12 -26.02 -13.61 -15.71
CA THR A 12 -26.67 -12.64 -14.85
C THR A 12 -26.28 -11.22 -15.31
N GLU A 13 -27.17 -10.54 -16.03
CA GLU A 13 -26.96 -9.14 -16.42
C GLU A 13 -27.10 -8.26 -15.18
N VAL A 14 -25.98 -7.79 -14.65
CA VAL A 14 -25.98 -6.80 -13.56
C VAL A 14 -26.47 -5.47 -14.12
N ARG A 15 -27.73 -5.12 -13.83
CA ARG A 15 -28.30 -3.80 -14.18
C ARG A 15 -27.78 -2.74 -13.21
N VAL A 16 -26.61 -2.18 -13.52
CA VAL A 16 -26.03 -1.06 -12.76
C VAL A 16 -26.43 0.25 -13.43
N SER A 17 -26.93 1.21 -12.65
CA SER A 17 -27.20 2.56 -13.13
C SER A 17 -25.88 3.31 -13.37
N LYS A 18 -25.91 4.27 -14.30
CA LYS A 18 -24.75 5.14 -14.56
C LYS A 18 -24.26 5.87 -13.30
N ALA A 19 -25.18 6.20 -12.39
CA ALA A 19 -24.86 6.83 -11.11
C ALA A 19 -24.13 5.88 -10.15
N GLU A 20 -24.56 4.62 -10.07
CA GLU A 20 -23.89 3.59 -9.26
C GLU A 20 -22.48 3.28 -9.80
N VAL A 21 -22.32 3.17 -11.12
CA VAL A 21 -20.98 3.00 -11.74
C VAL A 21 -20.05 4.15 -11.35
N ALA A 22 -20.51 5.39 -11.46
CA ALA A 22 -19.71 6.57 -11.09
C ALA A 22 -19.34 6.58 -9.60
N SER A 23 -20.25 6.17 -8.71
CA SER A 23 -19.98 6.06 -7.28
C SER A 23 -18.93 4.99 -6.97
N LEU A 24 -19.05 3.81 -7.57
CA LEU A 24 -18.09 2.72 -7.39
C LEU A 24 -16.70 3.08 -7.93
N GLU A 25 -16.62 3.80 -9.05
CA GLU A 25 -15.35 4.32 -9.57
C GLU A 25 -14.71 5.34 -8.62
N ALA A 26 -15.49 6.21 -7.99
CA ALA A 26 -14.99 7.16 -7.01
C ALA A 26 -14.45 6.45 -5.76
N GLU A 27 -15.18 5.44 -5.26
CA GLU A 27 -14.74 4.61 -4.13
C GLU A 27 -13.46 3.82 -4.46
N LYS A 28 -13.41 3.18 -5.64
CA LYS A 28 -12.22 2.49 -6.12
C LYS A 28 -11.00 3.41 -6.12
N ARG A 29 -11.13 4.62 -6.66
CA ARG A 29 -10.03 5.60 -6.67
C ARG A 29 -9.57 5.94 -5.26
N GLN A 30 -10.50 6.10 -4.33
CA GLN A 30 -10.15 6.37 -2.93
C GLN A 30 -9.38 5.21 -2.29
N LEU A 31 -9.81 3.97 -2.55
CA LEU A 31 -9.12 2.77 -2.06
C LEU A 31 -7.73 2.62 -2.67
N GLU A 32 -7.59 2.89 -3.97
CA GLU A 32 -6.29 2.88 -4.66
C GLU A 32 -5.33 3.91 -4.07
N THR A 33 -5.80 5.13 -3.77
CA THR A 33 -4.98 6.15 -3.10
C THR A 33 -4.50 5.67 -1.74
N ARG A 34 -5.41 5.16 -0.88
CA ARG A 34 -5.05 4.67 0.46
C ARG A 34 -4.08 3.49 0.40
N LEU A 35 -4.25 2.58 -0.56
CA LEU A 35 -3.34 1.47 -0.79
C LEU A 35 -1.94 1.97 -1.19
N ASN A 36 -1.88 2.98 -2.05
CA ASN A 36 -0.61 3.58 -2.46
C ASN A 36 0.10 4.28 -1.29
N GLU A 37 -0.63 5.07 -0.50
CA GLU A 37 -0.10 5.73 0.71
C GLU A 37 0.45 4.70 1.70
N ALA A 38 -0.30 3.61 1.96
CA ALA A 38 0.16 2.54 2.85
C ALA A 38 1.43 1.85 2.33
N ARG A 39 1.50 1.58 1.02
CA ARG A 39 2.71 1.01 0.38
C ARG A 39 3.90 1.94 0.49
N GLU A 40 3.69 3.24 0.31
CA GLU A 40 4.75 4.23 0.41
C GLU A 40 5.35 4.26 1.82
N VAL A 41 4.52 4.22 2.87
CA VAL A 41 4.98 4.17 4.27
C VAL A 41 5.90 2.96 4.51
N LEU A 42 5.56 1.81 3.93
CA LEU A 42 6.33 0.56 4.09
C LEU A 42 7.48 0.41 3.09
N GLN A 43 7.74 1.39 2.22
CA GLN A 43 8.82 1.33 1.24
C GLN A 43 10.12 1.89 1.80
N CYS A 44 11.25 1.21 1.54
CA CYS A 44 12.57 1.68 1.92
C CYS A 44 12.86 3.06 1.31
N LYS A 45 13.14 4.04 2.17
CA LYS A 45 13.40 5.44 1.79
C LYS A 45 14.78 5.70 1.19
N VAL A 46 15.56 4.64 1.01
CA VAL A 46 16.93 4.69 0.45
C VAL A 46 16.94 4.19 -0.98
N CYS A 47 16.44 2.99 -1.23
CA CYS A 47 16.39 2.41 -2.58
C CYS A 47 15.06 2.62 -3.30
N LEU A 48 13.98 2.99 -2.59
CA LEU A 48 12.63 3.15 -3.14
C LEU A 48 12.13 1.92 -3.91
N ASP A 49 12.55 0.73 -3.46
CA ASP A 49 12.30 -0.54 -4.15
C ASP A 49 11.77 -1.58 -3.15
N ARG A 50 12.60 -1.98 -2.19
CA ARG A 50 12.27 -3.03 -1.23
C ARG A 50 11.48 -2.51 -0.02
N PRO A 51 10.70 -3.37 0.66
CA PRO A 51 10.01 -2.99 1.89
C PRO A 51 11.00 -2.63 3.01
N VAL A 52 10.54 -1.79 3.93
CA VAL A 52 11.20 -1.54 5.21
C VAL A 52 11.25 -2.85 5.99
N ALA A 53 12.44 -3.18 6.48
CA ALA A 53 12.70 -4.46 7.15
C ALA A 53 13.77 -4.35 8.25
N ALA A 54 14.22 -3.13 8.58
CA ALA A 54 15.22 -2.89 9.61
C ALA A 54 14.83 -1.73 10.53
N VAL A 55 15.09 -1.88 11.82
CA VAL A 55 15.01 -0.81 12.84
C VAL A 55 16.41 -0.37 13.25
N PHE A 56 16.62 0.94 13.40
CA PHE A 56 17.91 1.51 13.80
C PHE A 56 17.96 1.82 15.29
N MET A 57 19.02 1.40 15.97
CA MET A 57 19.22 1.68 17.39
C MET A 57 20.31 2.75 17.59
N PRO A 58 20.13 3.71 18.53
CA PRO A 58 19.05 3.77 19.53
C PRO A 58 17.78 4.52 19.09
N CYS A 59 17.72 5.09 17.89
CA CYS A 59 16.63 6.03 17.53
C CYS A 59 15.28 5.37 17.18
N ALA A 60 15.22 4.05 17.06
CA ALA A 60 14.06 3.21 16.76
C ALA A 60 13.30 3.53 15.46
N HIS A 61 13.88 4.28 14.52
CA HIS A 61 13.23 4.57 13.24
C HIS A 61 13.34 3.40 12.26
N LEU A 62 12.24 3.15 11.53
CA LEU A 62 12.13 2.13 10.49
C LEU A 62 11.94 2.81 9.13
N ASN A 63 13.00 2.87 8.32
CA ASN A 63 12.93 3.54 7.01
C ASN A 63 13.82 2.87 5.93
N ALA A 64 14.43 1.72 6.23
CA ALA A 64 15.33 1.02 5.32
C ALA A 64 14.99 -0.47 5.19
N CYS A 65 15.25 -1.04 4.01
CA CYS A 65 15.30 -2.48 3.81
C CYS A 65 16.59 -3.07 4.41
N ILE A 66 16.66 -4.41 4.54
CA ILE A 66 17.85 -5.11 5.05
C ILE A 66 19.13 -4.71 4.29
N SER A 67 19.09 -4.77 2.95
CA SER A 67 20.25 -4.45 2.11
C SER A 67 20.74 -3.01 2.31
N CYS A 68 19.84 -2.02 2.36
CA CYS A 68 20.24 -0.63 2.57
C CYS A 68 20.72 -0.38 4.00
N SER A 69 20.14 -1.05 4.99
CA SER A 69 20.51 -0.88 6.40
C SER A 69 21.98 -1.21 6.66
N ALA A 70 22.53 -2.21 5.96
CA ALA A 70 23.92 -2.63 6.09
C ALA A 70 24.96 -1.57 5.64
N SER A 71 24.56 -0.63 4.79
CA SER A 71 25.46 0.43 4.28
C SER A 71 25.31 1.76 5.01
N LEU A 72 24.45 1.84 6.04
CA LEU A 72 24.15 3.09 6.74
C LEU A 72 24.84 3.14 8.10
N THR A 73 25.48 4.28 8.39
CA THR A 73 26.06 4.61 9.71
C THR A 73 25.24 5.65 10.47
N THR A 74 24.29 6.30 9.79
CA THR A 74 23.44 7.37 10.34
C THR A 74 22.02 7.18 9.85
N CYS A 75 21.03 7.37 10.74
CA CYS A 75 19.62 7.22 10.40
C CYS A 75 19.20 8.28 9.36
N PRO A 76 18.63 7.91 8.20
CA PRO A 76 18.16 8.86 7.19
C PRO A 76 17.06 9.81 7.68
N LEU A 77 16.26 9.39 8.67
CA LEU A 77 15.12 10.15 9.17
C LEU A 77 15.53 11.20 10.22
N CYS A 78 16.23 10.79 11.27
CA CYS A 78 16.54 11.66 12.41
C CYS A 78 18.02 12.04 12.53
N ARG A 79 18.88 11.54 11.63
CA ARG A 79 20.33 11.81 11.59
C ARG A 79 21.12 11.35 12.83
N SER A 80 20.51 10.54 13.71
CA SER A 80 21.23 9.92 14.83
C SER A 80 22.21 8.86 14.33
N PRO A 81 23.39 8.70 14.97
CA PRO A 81 24.30 7.58 14.69
C PRO A 81 23.60 6.23 14.89
N ILE A 82 23.86 5.29 13.99
CA ILE A 82 23.35 3.91 14.07
C ILE A 82 24.40 3.08 14.80
N HIS A 83 24.04 2.54 15.97
CA HIS A 83 24.89 1.59 16.70
C HIS A 83 24.77 0.19 16.11
N TYR A 84 23.54 -0.22 15.79
CA TYR A 84 23.23 -1.44 15.06
C TYR A 84 21.86 -1.32 14.40
N ALA A 85 21.65 -2.14 13.38
CA ALA A 85 20.35 -2.35 12.76
C ALA A 85 19.88 -3.77 13.08
N ALA A 86 18.61 -3.91 13.44
CA ALA A 86 17.99 -5.22 13.69
C ALA A 86 16.89 -5.48 12.64
N PRO A 87 16.75 -6.73 12.15
CA PRO A 87 15.65 -7.09 11.28
C PRO A 87 14.31 -6.96 12.01
N VAL A 88 13.28 -6.54 11.28
CA VAL A 88 11.89 -6.53 11.77
C VAL A 88 11.01 -7.34 10.82
N ILE A 89 9.99 -7.96 11.39
CA ILE A 89 8.93 -8.65 10.65
C ILE A 89 7.70 -7.74 10.74
N ILE A 90 7.20 -7.32 9.57
CA ILE A 90 5.99 -6.51 9.44
C ILE A 90 4.98 -7.41 8.74
N ASP A 91 4.14 -8.08 9.54
CA ASP A 91 3.06 -8.98 9.09
C ASP A 91 1.77 -8.21 8.79
#